data_AF-A0A6G0ZMF9-F1
#
_entry.id   AF-A0A6G0ZMF9-F1
#
_cell.length_a   1.000
_cell.length_b   1.000
_cell.length_c   1.000
_cell.angle_alpha   90.00
_cell.angle_beta   90.00
_cell.angle_gamma   90.00
#
_symmetry.space_group_name_H-M   'P 1'
#
loop_
_entity.id
_entity.type
_entity.pdbx_description
1 polymer ?
#
loop_
_entity_poly.entity_id
_entity_poly.type
_entity_poly.pdbx_seq_one_letter_code
_entity_poly.pdbx_strand_id
1 'polypeptide(L)'
;MSIASETQKSIEFINYIFDTYITEDAIFSPYLWARKPENDPNTTSGAESFHAHYNSQFYSSHPNIYQVINVLEQIQVKIYTKCNVINKNIYNVPRKVILEKQAGISICQVKLRF
;
A
#
# COMPACT_ATOMS: atom_id res chain seq x y z
N MET A 1 38.32 18.81 -11.12
CA MET A 1 37.32 17.95 -11.77
C MET A 1 36.93 16.87 -10.78
N SER A 2 35.68 16.85 -10.28
CA SER A 2 35.17 15.81 -9.38
C SER A 2 34.02 15.07 -10.07
N ILE A 3 34.36 14.21 -11.03
CA ILE A 3 33.39 13.41 -11.78
C ILE A 3 33.06 12.12 -11.00
N ALA A 4 33.99 11.63 -10.16
CA ALA A 4 33.85 10.38 -9.43
C ALA A 4 32.74 10.38 -8.35
N SER A 5 32.48 11.52 -7.68
CA SER A 5 31.49 11.56 -6.59
C SER A 5 30.04 11.50 -7.08
N GLU A 6 29.75 12.03 -8.26
CA GLU A 6 28.41 11.98 -8.84
C GLU A 6 28.11 10.60 -9.42
N THR A 7 29.08 9.98 -10.11
CA THR A 7 28.95 8.60 -10.62
C THR A 7 28.70 7.61 -9.48
N GLN A 8 29.37 7.78 -8.34
CA GLN A 8 29.18 6.92 -7.18
C GLN A 8 27.74 7.00 -6.62
N LYS A 9 27.19 8.21 -6.46
CA LYS A 9 25.80 8.39 -6.00
C LYS A 9 24.79 7.79 -6.96
N SER A 10 25.03 7.89 -8.26
CA SER A 10 24.17 7.27 -9.27
C SER A 10 24.20 5.74 -9.18
N ILE A 11 25.37 5.14 -8.97
CA ILE A 11 25.51 3.69 -8.78
C ILE A 11 24.77 3.24 -7.52
N GLU A 12 24.94 3.95 -6.41
CA GLU A 12 24.24 3.66 -5.15
C GLU A 12 22.72 3.72 -5.31
N PHE A 13 22.22 4.75 -6.00
CA PHE A 13 20.79 4.87 -6.28
C PHE A 13 20.27 3.72 -7.16
N ILE A 14 21.00 3.35 -8.22
CA ILE A 14 20.59 2.24 -9.08
C ILE A 14 20.60 0.91 -8.33
N ASN A 15 21.64 0.65 -7.52
CA ASN A 15 21.69 -0.56 -6.71
C ASN A 15 20.52 -0.61 -5.72
N TYR A 16 20.21 0.51 -5.04
CA TYR A 16 19.05 0.59 -4.17
C TYR A 16 17.75 0.23 -4.92
N ILE A 17 17.52 0.80 -6.11
CA ILE A 17 16.32 0.48 -6.90
C ILE A 17 16.29 -0.99 -7.30
N PHE A 18 17.43 -1.52 -7.78
CA PHE A 18 17.54 -2.90 -8.22
C PHE A 18 17.21 -3.88 -7.09
N ASP A 19 17.85 -3.72 -5.92
CA ASP A 19 17.70 -4.61 -4.77
C ASP A 19 16.34 -4.44 -4.07
N THR A 20 15.74 -3.24 -4.12
CA THR A 20 14.49 -2.94 -3.40
C THR A 20 13.23 -3.22 -4.21
N TYR A 21 13.28 -3.15 -5.55
CA TYR A 21 12.08 -3.21 -6.40
C TYR A 21 12.15 -4.17 -7.59
N ILE A 22 13.34 -4.53 -8.09
CA ILE A 22 13.49 -5.24 -9.38
C ILE A 22 13.73 -6.73 -9.21
N THR A 23 14.56 -7.14 -8.26
CA THR A 23 14.87 -8.57 -8.03
C THR A 23 13.63 -9.33 -7.54
N GLU A 24 13.61 -10.65 -7.75
CA GLU A 24 12.49 -11.49 -7.29
C GLU A 24 12.38 -11.52 -5.76
N ASP A 25 13.54 -11.46 -5.08
CA ASP A 25 13.67 -11.41 -3.61
C ASP A 25 13.58 -9.98 -3.05
N ALA A 26 13.25 -9.00 -3.91
CA ALA A 26 13.14 -7.61 -3.49
C ALA A 26 12.02 -7.41 -2.46
N ILE A 27 12.23 -6.46 -1.55
CA ILE A 27 11.25 -6.05 -0.53
C ILE A 27 9.89 -5.72 -1.18
N PHE A 28 9.95 -5.05 -2.34
CA PHE A 28 8.79 -4.73 -3.16
C PHE A 28 8.93 -5.35 -4.56
N SER A 29 8.98 -6.69 -4.63
CA SER A 29 9.21 -7.40 -5.89
C SER A 29 8.18 -7.07 -6.99
N PRO A 30 8.53 -7.30 -8.27
CA PRO A 30 7.63 -7.09 -9.40
C PRO A 30 6.28 -7.81 -9.27
N TYR A 31 6.21 -8.88 -8.50
CA TYR A 31 4.94 -9.54 -8.20
C TYR A 31 3.94 -8.63 -7.45
N LEU A 32 4.40 -7.62 -6.70
CA LEU A 32 3.49 -6.70 -6.01
C LEU A 32 2.99 -5.57 -6.91
N TRP A 33 3.83 -5.05 -7.81
CA TRP A 33 3.51 -3.85 -8.60
C TRP A 33 3.32 -4.10 -10.11
N ALA A 34 3.79 -5.22 -10.64
CA ALA A 34 3.70 -5.62 -12.05
C ALA A 34 2.92 -6.93 -12.28
N ARG A 35 2.31 -7.52 -11.24
CA ARG A 35 1.54 -8.76 -11.40
C ARG A 35 0.33 -8.54 -12.29
N LYS A 36 0.18 -9.43 -13.27
CA LYS A 36 -1.02 -9.51 -14.10
C LYS A 36 -2.24 -9.74 -13.20
N PRO A 37 -3.32 -8.96 -13.34
CA PRO A 37 -4.56 -9.24 -12.62
C PRO A 37 -5.03 -10.66 -12.96
N GLU A 38 -5.27 -11.48 -11.93
CA GLU A 38 -5.94 -12.77 -12.09
C GLU A 38 -7.41 -12.54 -12.47
N ASN A 39 -8.14 -13.59 -12.85
CA ASN A 39 -9.52 -13.51 -13.38
C ASN A 39 -10.58 -12.94 -12.40
N ASP A 40 -10.17 -12.30 -11.32
CA ASP A 40 -11.01 -11.48 -10.44
C ASP A 40 -11.38 -10.19 -11.22
N PRO A 41 -12.67 -9.84 -11.37
CA PRO A 41 -13.06 -8.65 -12.11
C PRO A 41 -12.36 -7.43 -11.51
N ASN A 42 -11.45 -6.80 -12.29
CA ASN A 42 -10.67 -5.61 -11.94
C ASN A 42 -11.39 -4.67 -10.98
N THR A 43 -11.26 -4.88 -9.67
CA THR A 43 -11.73 -3.89 -8.71
C THR A 43 -10.59 -2.92 -8.49
N THR A 44 -10.54 -1.86 -9.30
CA THR A 44 -9.70 -0.67 -9.09
C THR A 44 -9.95 -0.01 -7.72
N SER A 45 -10.97 -0.45 -6.98
CA SER A 45 -11.34 -0.03 -5.64
C SER A 45 -10.17 0.17 -4.66
N GLY A 46 -9.15 -0.68 -4.69
CA GLY A 46 -7.99 -0.56 -3.82
C GLY A 46 -7.11 0.64 -4.17
N ALA A 47 -6.71 0.75 -5.44
CA ALA A 47 -5.91 1.87 -5.93
C ALA A 47 -6.70 3.19 -5.89
N GLU A 48 -7.97 3.17 -6.29
CA GLU A 48 -8.86 4.33 -6.22
C GLU A 48 -9.07 4.80 -4.78
N SER A 49 -9.30 3.88 -3.83
CA SER A 49 -9.44 4.24 -2.42
C SER A 49 -8.16 4.82 -1.85
N PHE A 50 -7.00 4.26 -2.23
CA PHE A 50 -5.71 4.82 -1.85
C PHE A 50 -5.55 6.24 -2.40
N HIS A 51 -5.77 6.44 -3.70
CA HIS A 51 -5.64 7.76 -4.33
C HIS A 51 -6.63 8.78 -3.77
N ALA A 52 -7.88 8.38 -3.51
CA ALA A 52 -8.86 9.24 -2.86
C ALA A 52 -8.41 9.64 -1.44
N HIS A 53 -7.92 8.67 -0.65
CA HIS A 53 -7.40 8.96 0.69
C HIS A 53 -6.17 9.87 0.63
N TYR A 54 -5.21 9.58 -0.23
CA TYR A 54 -4.00 10.37 -0.43
C TYR A 54 -4.33 11.80 -0.87
N ASN A 55 -5.15 11.96 -1.91
CA ASN A 55 -5.53 13.27 -2.42
C ASN A 55 -6.31 14.09 -1.39
N SER A 56 -7.15 13.46 -0.57
CA SER A 56 -7.85 14.14 0.53
C SER A 56 -6.94 14.71 1.63
N GLN A 57 -5.66 14.34 1.66
CA GLN A 57 -4.70 14.94 2.60
C GLN A 57 -4.22 16.33 2.18
N PHE A 58 -4.51 16.77 0.95
CA PHE A 58 -4.07 18.04 0.41
C PHE A 58 -5.24 18.99 0.19
N TYR A 59 -5.05 20.26 0.58
CA TYR A 59 -6.01 21.34 0.34
C TYR A 59 -5.69 22.16 -0.92
N SER A 60 -4.54 21.90 -1.55
CA SER A 60 -4.07 22.54 -2.78
C SER A 60 -3.85 21.47 -3.85
N SER A 61 -4.17 21.79 -5.10
CA SER A 61 -3.85 20.95 -6.26
C SER A 61 -2.34 20.82 -6.50
N HIS A 62 -1.54 21.75 -5.95
CA HIS A 62 -0.09 21.78 -6.06
C HIS A 62 0.54 21.93 -4.66
N PRO A 63 0.52 20.88 -3.83
CA PRO A 63 1.13 20.91 -2.51
C PRO A 63 2.65 21.01 -2.63
N ASN A 64 3.29 21.63 -1.63
CA ASN A 64 4.75 21.68 -1.57
C ASN A 64 5.32 20.26 -1.39
N ILE A 65 6.49 19.97 -1.99
CA ILE A 65 7.14 18.67 -1.90
C ILE A 65 7.35 18.17 -0.46
N TYR A 66 7.64 19.06 0.50
CA TYR A 66 7.78 18.70 1.91
C TYR A 66 6.45 18.23 2.51
N GLN A 67 5.31 18.80 2.07
CA GLN A 67 3.99 18.35 2.50
C GLN A 67 3.68 16.97 1.93
N VAL A 68 4.03 16.74 0.66
CA VAL A 68 3.88 15.44 0.00
C VAL A 68 4.66 14.36 0.75
N ILE A 69 5.94 14.62 1.05
CA ILE A 69 6.81 13.68 1.79
C ILE A 69 6.21 13.37 3.16
N ASN A 70 5.83 14.39 3.92
CA ASN A 70 5.24 14.20 5.26
C ASN A 70 3.95 13.36 5.23
N VAL A 71 3.08 13.56 4.21
CA VAL A 71 1.87 12.74 4.04
C VAL A 71 2.22 11.28 3.73
N LEU A 72 3.20 11.04 2.86
CA LEU A 72 3.63 9.69 2.53
C LEU A 72 4.22 8.97 3.75
N GLU A 73 5.05 9.65 4.54
CA GLU A 73 5.60 9.11 5.79
C GLU A 73 4.50 8.72 6.79
N GLN A 74 3.49 9.59 6.98
CA GLN A 74 2.36 9.28 7.86
C GLN A 74 1.56 8.06 7.39
N ILE A 75 1.32 7.95 6.08
CA ILE A 75 0.65 6.78 5.48
C ILE A 75 1.48 5.52 5.73
N GLN A 76 2.80 5.57 5.52
CA GLN A 76 3.70 4.44 5.76
C GLN A 76 3.69 4.01 7.22
N VAL A 77 3.80 4.94 8.17
CA VAL A 77 3.75 4.64 9.62
C VAL A 77 2.43 3.95 9.99
N LYS A 78 1.31 4.44 9.47
CA LYS A 78 -0.02 3.85 9.71
C LYS A 78 -0.13 2.43 9.16
N ILE A 79 0.35 2.21 7.93
CA ILE A 79 0.35 0.89 7.30
C ILE A 79 1.25 -0.07 8.08
N TYR A 80 2.49 0.33 8.36
CA TYR A 80 3.45 -0.49 9.10
C TYR A 80 2.93 -0.89 10.48
N THR A 81 2.34 0.07 11.21
CA THR A 81 1.72 -0.20 12.52
C THR A 81 0.62 -1.25 12.39
N LYS A 82 -0.23 -1.16 11.37
CA LYS A 82 -1.32 -2.12 11.14
C LYS A 82 -0.79 -3.50 10.74
N CYS A 83 0.20 -3.57 9.85
CA CYS A 83 0.86 -4.82 9.49
C CYS A 83 1.53 -5.48 10.70
N ASN A 84 2.21 -4.70 11.54
CA ASN A 84 2.86 -5.21 12.75
C ASN A 84 1.86 -5.80 13.75
N VAL A 85 0.70 -5.14 13.93
CA VAL A 85 -0.40 -5.65 14.75
C VAL A 85 -0.93 -6.99 14.22
N ILE A 86 -1.10 -7.10 12.90
CA ILE A 86 -1.52 -8.35 12.24
C ILE A 86 -0.46 -9.44 12.40
N ASN A 87 0.82 -9.14 12.16
CA ASN A 87 1.92 -10.09 12.29
C ASN A 87 2.08 -10.61 13.73
N LYS A 88 1.74 -9.80 14.73
CA LYS A 88 1.71 -10.20 16.14
C LYS A 88 0.43 -10.95 16.53
N ASN A 89 -0.47 -11.22 15.58
CA ASN A 89 -1.80 -11.80 15.80
C ASN A 89 -2.61 -11.03 16.86
N ILE A 90 -2.41 -9.71 16.95
CA ILE A 90 -3.16 -8.85 17.86
C ILE A 90 -4.39 -8.37 17.08
N TYR A 91 -5.56 -8.91 17.42
CA TYR A 91 -6.80 -8.50 16.79
C TYR A 91 -7.55 -7.53 17.70
N ASN A 92 -7.97 -6.40 17.14
CA ASN A 92 -8.93 -5.54 17.82
C ASN A 92 -10.24 -6.31 17.96
N VAL A 93 -10.86 -6.25 19.15
CA VAL A 93 -12.20 -6.81 19.34
C VAL A 93 -13.14 -6.11 18.37
N PRO A 94 -13.74 -6.84 17.40
CA PRO A 94 -14.65 -6.23 16.44
C PRO A 94 -15.87 -5.69 17.19
N ARG A 95 -16.29 -4.46 16.86
CA ARG A 95 -17.54 -3.91 17.42
C ARG A 95 -18.70 -4.82 17.04
N LYS A 96 -19.67 -4.95 17.95
CA LYS A 96 -20.91 -5.73 17.74
C LYS A 96 -21.56 -5.48 16.38
N VAL A 97 -21.63 -4.23 15.94
CA VAL A 97 -22.19 -3.81 14.65
C VAL A 97 -21.47 -4.43 13.45
N ILE A 98 -20.15 -4.62 13.53
CA ILE A 98 -19.35 -5.23 12.46
C ILE A 98 -19.65 -6.74 12.40
N LEU A 99 -19.77 -7.39 13.56
CA LEU A 99 -20.12 -8.81 13.66
C LEU A 99 -21.51 -9.09 13.08
N GLU A 100 -22.49 -8.25 13.42
CA GLU A 100 -23.86 -8.37 12.90
C GLU A 100 -23.89 -8.19 11.37
N LYS A 101 -23.12 -7.24 10.83
CA LYS A 101 -23.01 -7.05 9.38
C LYS A 101 -22.31 -8.22 8.68
N GLN A 102 -21.26 -8.78 9.27
CA GLN A 102 -20.56 -9.96 8.74
C GLN A 102 -21.45 -11.21 8.75
N ALA A 103 -22.24 -11.40 9.81
CA ALA A 103 -23.24 -12.47 9.89
C ALA A 103 -24.30 -12.30 8.79
N GLY A 104 -24.82 -11.07 8.59
CA GLY A 104 -25.76 -10.75 7.53
C GLY A 104 -25.21 -11.04 6.12
N ILE A 105 -23.98 -10.63 5.83
CA ILE A 105 -23.31 -10.89 4.53
C ILE A 105 -23.14 -12.39 4.31
N SER A 106 -22.71 -13.14 5.33
CA SER A 106 -22.53 -14.60 5.24
C SER A 106 -23.85 -15.30 4.93
N ILE A 107 -24.95 -14.89 5.58
CA ILE A 107 -26.29 -15.42 5.32
C ILE A 107 -26.72 -15.12 3.88
N CYS A 108 -26.51 -13.89 3.39
CA CYS A 108 -26.85 -13.52 2.02
C CYS A 108 -26.03 -14.29 0.98
N GLN A 109 -24.73 -14.50 1.21
CA GLN A 109 -23.86 -15.27 0.31
C GLN A 109 -24.26 -16.75 0.25
N VAL A 110 -24.68 -17.35 1.36
CA VAL A 110 -25.22 -18.71 1.39
C VAL A 110 -26.56 -18.79 0.66
N LYS A 111 -27.41 -17.76 0.77
CA LYS A 111 -28.74 -17.73 0.16
C LYS A 111 -28.72 -17.46 -1.36
N LEU A 112 -27.66 -16.85 -1.87
CA LEU A 112 -27.45 -16.55 -3.29
C LEU A 112 -26.68 -17.65 -4.05
N ARG A 113 -26.34 -18.78 -3.40
CA ARG A 113 -25.67 -19.94 -4.00
C ARG A 113 -26.62 -21.06 -4.45
N PHE A 114 -27.89 -20.74 -4.75
CA PHE A 114 -28.86 -21.65 -5.38
C PHE A 114 -29.14 -21.22 -6.82
#